data_AF-A0A2E4I2C2-F1
#
_entry.id   AF-A0A2E4I2C2-F1
#
_cell.length_a   1.000
_cell.length_b   1.000
_cell.length_c   1.000
_cell.angle_alpha   90.00
_cell.angle_beta   90.00
_cell.angle_gamma   90.00
#
_symmetry.space_group_name_H-M   'P 1'
#
loop_
_entity.id
_entity.type
_entity.pdbx_description
1 polymer ?
#
loop_
_entity_poly.entity_id
_entity_poly.type
_entity_poly.pdbx_seq_one_letter_code
_entity_poly.pdbx_strand_id
1 'polypeptide(L)'
;MIKQSWNSERASKFKQAAFVYLYVAILYESTVYVMFENQILPDRLGPPVLWLIAGGVIAFLVFLGLYYWQNVWIARSIWIMQAFRFPGLLAGAFFPQAETVTPTTFYMAALVVVSVNFWALARASWDL
;
A
#
# COMPACT_ATOMS: atom_id res chain seq x y z
N MET A 1 -0.35 -7.64 19.99
CA MET A 1 0.41 -8.50 19.06
C MET A 1 1.78 -8.78 19.67
N ILE A 2 2.26 -10.03 19.62
CA ILE A 2 3.53 -10.45 20.24
C ILE A 2 4.69 -10.15 19.26
N LYS A 3 5.74 -9.49 19.75
CA LYS A 3 6.99 -9.23 19.02
C LYS A 3 7.68 -10.57 18.70
N GLN A 4 8.09 -10.77 17.46
CA GLN A 4 8.84 -11.97 17.04
C GLN A 4 10.34 -11.66 17.03
N SER A 5 11.17 -12.58 17.51
CA SER A 5 12.63 -12.47 17.45
C SER A 5 13.16 -13.12 16.17
N TRP A 6 14.05 -12.42 15.49
CA TRP A 6 14.64 -12.86 14.23
C TRP A 6 16.14 -12.58 14.22
N ASN A 7 16.87 -13.26 13.31
CA ASN A 7 18.25 -12.90 13.02
C ASN A 7 18.34 -11.48 12.42
N SER A 8 19.55 -10.91 12.41
CA SER A 8 19.79 -9.53 11.95
C SER A 8 19.38 -9.32 10.49
N GLU A 9 19.58 -10.30 9.62
CA GLU A 9 19.22 -10.24 8.20
C GLU A 9 17.70 -10.09 8.02
N ARG A 10 16.92 -10.96 8.67
CA ARG A 10 15.46 -10.94 8.57
C ARG A 10 14.85 -9.71 9.24
N ALA A 11 15.40 -9.27 10.37
CA ALA A 11 15.03 -8.01 10.99
C ALA A 11 15.24 -6.81 10.04
N SER A 12 16.30 -6.83 9.22
CA SER A 12 16.53 -5.79 8.22
C SER A 12 15.47 -5.79 7.11
N LYS A 13 15.07 -6.98 6.62
CA LYS A 13 13.98 -7.12 5.64
C LYS A 13 12.66 -6.53 6.14
N PHE A 14 12.31 -6.75 7.42
CA PHE A 14 11.13 -6.13 8.03
C PHE A 14 11.22 -4.60 8.07
N LYS A 15 12.37 -4.05 8.45
CA LYS A 15 12.56 -2.59 8.46
C LYS A 15 12.50 -2.00 7.06
N GLN A 16 13.11 -2.66 6.07
CA GLN A 16 13.04 -2.26 4.67
C GLN A 16 11.57 -2.25 4.19
N ALA A 17 10.84 -3.33 4.45
CA ALA A 17 9.42 -3.43 4.10
C ALA A 17 8.59 -2.33 4.80
N ALA A 18 8.88 -2.02 6.07
CA ALA A 18 8.21 -0.94 6.78
C ALA A 18 8.40 0.42 6.09
N PHE A 19 9.64 0.78 5.73
CA PHE A 19 9.91 2.06 5.06
C PHE A 19 9.35 2.12 3.64
N VAL A 20 9.46 1.04 2.87
CA VAL A 20 8.85 0.97 1.53
C VAL A 20 7.33 1.14 1.64
N TYR A 21 6.70 0.45 2.59
CA TYR A 21 5.27 0.57 2.83
C TYR A 21 4.87 1.99 3.24
N LEU A 22 5.62 2.64 4.14
CA LEU A 22 5.37 4.02 4.56
C LEU A 22 5.46 4.98 3.37
N TYR A 23 6.48 4.84 2.53
CA TYR A 23 6.63 5.66 1.32
C TYR A 23 5.43 5.49 0.37
N VAL A 24 5.02 4.24 0.12
CA VAL A 24 3.84 3.94 -0.70
C VAL A 24 2.56 4.52 -0.09
N ALA A 25 2.41 4.46 1.23
CA ALA A 25 1.26 5.05 1.92
C ALA A 25 1.21 6.57 1.76
N ILE A 26 2.36 7.26 1.88
CA ILE A 26 2.44 8.71 1.63
C ILE A 26 2.03 9.05 0.20
N LEU A 27 2.53 8.31 -0.80
CA LEU A 27 2.13 8.51 -2.20
C LEU A 27 0.62 8.31 -2.38
N TYR A 28 0.05 7.30 -1.73
CA TYR A 28 -1.37 7.02 -1.81
C TYR A 28 -2.22 8.12 -1.17
N GLU A 29 -1.93 8.50 0.07
CA GLU A 29 -2.63 9.59 0.77
C GLU A 29 -2.52 10.91 -0.01
N SER A 30 -1.33 11.23 -0.53
CA SER A 30 -1.12 12.42 -1.36
C SER A 30 -1.95 12.38 -2.64
N THR A 31 -2.06 11.20 -3.26
CA THR A 31 -2.91 11.03 -4.46
C THR A 31 -4.38 11.23 -4.11
N VAL A 32 -4.88 10.58 -3.05
CA VAL A 32 -6.28 10.74 -2.62
C VAL A 32 -6.57 12.19 -2.26
N TYR A 33 -5.63 12.89 -1.62
CA TYR A 33 -5.76 14.31 -1.33
C TYR A 33 -5.87 15.15 -2.61
N VAL A 34 -5.02 14.93 -3.60
CA VAL A 34 -5.12 15.62 -4.90
C VAL A 34 -6.44 15.29 -5.60
N MET A 35 -6.89 14.03 -5.56
CA MET A 35 -8.17 13.62 -6.13
C MET A 35 -9.36 14.28 -5.42
N PHE A 36 -9.26 14.48 -4.11
CA PHE A 36 -10.26 15.18 -3.31
C PHE A 36 -10.35 16.66 -3.70
N GLU A 37 -9.22 17.36 -3.78
CA GLU A 37 -9.17 18.77 -4.20
C GLU A 37 -9.75 18.99 -5.61
N ASN A 38 -9.56 18.02 -6.51
CA ASN A 38 -10.08 18.06 -7.88
C ASN A 38 -11.51 17.51 -8.03
N GLN A 39 -12.20 17.15 -6.94
CA GLN A 39 -13.58 16.63 -6.95
C GLN A 39 -13.78 15.39 -7.84
N ILE A 40 -12.75 14.54 -7.95
CA ILE A 40 -12.79 13.30 -8.77
C ILE A 40 -13.01 12.03 -7.93
N LEU A 41 -13.16 12.17 -6.61
CA LEU A 41 -13.46 11.03 -5.73
C LEU A 41 -14.94 10.64 -5.78
N PRO A 42 -15.27 9.34 -5.69
CA PRO A 42 -16.67 8.90 -5.68
C PRO A 42 -17.37 9.25 -4.35
N ASP A 43 -18.49 9.97 -4.40
CA ASP A 43 -19.26 10.36 -3.20
C ASP A 43 -19.96 9.18 -2.48
N ARG A 44 -20.11 8.05 -3.15
CA ARG A 44 -20.87 6.87 -2.66
C ARG A 44 -20.30 6.20 -1.41
N LEU A 45 -19.04 6.46 -1.07
CA LEU A 45 -18.34 5.81 0.05
C LEU A 45 -18.31 6.67 1.32
N GLY A 46 -19.02 7.81 1.33
CA GLY A 46 -19.03 8.75 2.45
C GLY A 46 -17.90 9.78 2.39
N PRO A 47 -17.71 10.58 3.46
CA PRO A 47 -16.81 11.73 3.43
C PRO A 47 -15.34 11.35 3.14
N PRO A 48 -14.72 11.89 2.08
CA PRO A 48 -13.33 11.58 1.71
C PRO A 48 -12.31 11.84 2.82
N VAL A 49 -12.53 12.88 3.61
CA VAL A 49 -11.63 13.26 4.72
C VAL A 49 -11.57 12.17 5.80
N LEU A 50 -12.68 11.47 6.06
CA LEU A 50 -12.67 10.34 7.01
C LEU A 50 -11.79 9.20 6.51
N TRP A 51 -11.81 8.94 5.20
CA TRP A 51 -10.97 7.92 4.58
C TRP A 51 -9.48 8.29 4.57
N LEU A 52 -9.13 9.56 4.35
CA LEU A 52 -7.75 10.05 4.47
C LEU A 52 -7.20 9.84 5.89
N ILE A 53 -7.98 10.22 6.90
CA ILE A 53 -7.57 10.02 8.31
C ILE A 53 -7.43 8.52 8.62
N ALA A 54 -8.41 7.72 8.23
CA ALA A 54 -8.40 6.28 8.47
C ALA A 54 -7.21 5.60 7.76
N GLY A 55 -6.93 5.99 6.51
CA GLY A 55 -5.80 5.49 5.73
C GLY A 55 -4.46 5.82 6.38
N GLY A 56 -4.27 7.07 6.83
CA GLY A 56 -3.09 7.49 7.58
C GLY A 56 -2.89 6.71 8.88
N VAL A 57 -3.95 6.49 9.66
CA VAL A 57 -3.89 5.69 10.89
C VAL A 57 -3.53 4.24 10.60
N ILE A 58 -4.17 3.61 9.61
CA ILE A 58 -3.86 2.23 9.19
C ILE A 58 -2.40 2.15 8.74
N ALA A 59 -1.94 3.10 7.93
CA ALA A 59 -0.57 3.11 7.43
C ALA A 59 0.45 3.18 8.56
N PHE A 60 0.18 4.04 9.55
CA PHE A 60 1.02 4.17 10.74
C PHE A 60 1.05 2.89 11.57
N LEU A 61 -0.11 2.24 11.79
CA LEU A 61 -0.18 0.97 12.52
C LEU A 61 0.57 -0.16 11.81
N VAL A 62 0.46 -0.25 10.48
CA VAL A 62 1.22 -1.23 9.69
C VAL A 62 2.71 -0.96 9.79
N PHE A 63 3.13 0.31 9.67
CA PHE A 63 4.53 0.68 9.84
C PHE A 63 5.07 0.25 11.21
N LEU A 64 4.35 0.55 12.30
CA LEU A 64 4.75 0.12 13.64
C LEU A 64 4.82 -1.41 13.77
N GLY A 65 3.86 -2.11 13.19
CA GLY A 65 3.81 -3.57 13.22
C GLY A 65 4.97 -4.22 12.47
N LEU A 66 5.36 -3.67 11.32
CA LEU A 66 6.51 -4.15 10.56
C LEU A 66 7.83 -3.75 11.23
N TYR A 67 7.96 -2.50 11.68
CA TYR A 67 9.22 -1.96 12.19
C TYR A 67 9.58 -2.48 13.60
N TYR A 68 8.63 -2.44 14.53
CA TYR A 68 8.87 -2.78 15.94
C TYR A 68 8.53 -4.23 16.29
N TRP A 69 7.40 -4.73 15.80
CA TRP A 69 6.94 -6.08 16.15
C TRP A 69 7.51 -7.17 15.24
N GLN A 70 7.92 -6.78 14.01
CA GLN A 70 8.51 -7.67 13.00
C GLN A 70 7.69 -8.95 12.83
N ASN A 71 6.37 -8.80 12.83
CA ASN A 71 5.46 -9.93 12.88
C ASN A 71 5.16 -10.43 11.46
N VAL A 72 5.46 -11.70 11.20
CA VAL A 72 5.30 -12.30 9.87
C VAL A 72 3.84 -12.34 9.42
N TRP A 73 2.90 -12.50 10.35
CA TRP A 73 1.47 -12.56 10.01
C TRP A 73 0.95 -11.21 9.57
N ILE A 74 1.43 -10.12 10.17
CA ILE A 74 1.12 -8.77 9.68
C ILE A 74 1.61 -8.64 8.24
N ALA A 75 2.89 -8.93 7.99
CA ALA A 75 3.46 -8.84 6.65
C ALA A 75 2.69 -9.68 5.61
N ARG A 76 2.31 -10.92 5.96
CA ARG A 76 1.50 -11.79 5.09
C ARG A 76 0.11 -11.23 4.82
N SER A 77 -0.60 -10.75 5.84
CA SER A 77 -1.93 -10.17 5.66
C SER A 77 -1.89 -8.93 4.77
N ILE A 78 -0.91 -8.04 4.98
CA ILE A 78 -0.73 -6.86 4.12
C ILE A 78 -0.36 -7.27 2.70
N TRP A 79 0.51 -8.27 2.54
CA TRP A 79 0.89 -8.81 1.22
C TRP A 79 -0.32 -9.36 0.46
N ILE A 80 -1.17 -10.16 1.12
CA ILE A 80 -2.41 -10.68 0.51
C ILE A 80 -3.35 -9.53 0.13
N MET A 81 -3.56 -8.54 1.01
CA MET A 81 -4.40 -7.38 0.70
C MET A 81 -3.86 -6.57 -0.48
N GLN A 82 -2.55 -6.43 -0.61
CA GLN A 82 -1.91 -5.77 -1.75
C GLN A 82 -2.13 -6.54 -3.07
N ALA A 83 -2.18 -7.88 -3.03
CA ALA A 83 -2.43 -8.69 -4.23
C ALA A 83 -3.77 -8.32 -4.91
N PHE A 84 -4.80 -8.00 -4.13
CA PHE A 84 -6.11 -7.60 -4.64
C PHE A 84 -6.12 -6.24 -5.35
N ARG A 85 -5.03 -5.46 -5.29
CA ARG A 85 -4.93 -4.19 -6.03
C ARG A 85 -4.54 -4.38 -7.49
N PHE A 86 -3.83 -5.47 -7.81
CA PHE A 86 -3.32 -5.70 -9.16
C PHE A 86 -4.42 -5.75 -10.24
N PRO A 87 -5.56 -6.44 -10.05
CA PRO A 87 -6.60 -6.48 -11.08
C PRO A 87 -7.08 -5.09 -11.52
N GLY A 88 -7.35 -4.19 -10.55
CA GLY A 88 -7.78 -2.83 -10.85
C GLY A 88 -6.70 -1.99 -11.52
N LEU A 89 -5.44 -2.13 -11.10
CA LEU A 89 -4.32 -1.41 -11.71
C LEU A 89 -4.02 -1.89 -13.13
N LEU A 90 -4.06 -3.20 -13.36
CA LEU A 90 -3.88 -3.79 -14.69
C LEU A 90 -5.02 -3.39 -15.63
N ALA A 91 -6.26 -3.41 -15.14
CA ALA A 91 -7.41 -2.95 -15.93
C ALA A 91 -7.25 -1.48 -16.34
N GLY A 92 -6.95 -0.58 -15.40
CA GLY A 92 -6.75 0.85 -15.73
C GLY A 92 -5.52 1.13 -16.60
N ALA A 93 -4.48 0.28 -16.50
CA ALA A 93 -3.25 0.42 -17.27
C ALA A 93 -3.35 -0.09 -18.71
N PHE A 94 -4.08 -1.18 -18.95
CA PHE A 94 -4.07 -1.86 -20.26
C PHE A 94 -5.43 -1.91 -20.94
N PHE A 95 -6.52 -1.69 -20.20
CA PHE A 95 -7.89 -1.74 -20.70
C PHE A 95 -8.69 -0.49 -20.24
N PRO A 96 -8.22 0.73 -20.54
CA PRO A 96 -8.89 1.95 -20.09
C PRO A 96 -10.31 2.05 -20.70
N GLN A 97 -11.28 2.44 -19.88
CA GLN A 97 -12.63 2.72 -20.34
C GLN A 97 -12.68 4.15 -20.90
N ALA A 98 -13.51 4.40 -21.93
CA ALA A 98 -13.59 5.73 -22.55
C ALA A 98 -13.97 6.85 -21.57
N GLU A 99 -14.62 6.50 -20.46
CA GLU A 99 -15.14 7.43 -19.44
C GLU A 99 -14.19 7.63 -18.25
N THR A 100 -13.04 6.94 -18.19
CA THR A 100 -12.11 7.11 -17.06
C THR A 100 -11.36 8.44 -17.14
N VAL A 101 -11.52 9.26 -16.09
CA VAL A 101 -10.82 10.56 -15.94
C VAL A 101 -9.32 10.38 -15.68
N THR A 102 -8.92 9.28 -15.05
CA THR A 102 -7.54 9.02 -14.66
C THR A 102 -6.71 8.49 -15.84
N PRO A 103 -5.57 9.11 -16.21
CA PRO A 103 -4.74 8.66 -17.32
C PRO A 103 -4.15 7.26 -17.10
N THR A 104 -4.00 6.48 -18.18
CA THR A 104 -3.32 5.18 -18.17
C THR A 104 -1.92 5.19 -17.55
N THR A 105 -1.16 6.26 -17.77
CA THR A 105 0.19 6.44 -17.21
C THR A 105 0.20 6.47 -15.68
N PHE A 106 -0.87 6.99 -15.07
CA PHE A 106 -1.03 6.96 -13.61
C PHE A 106 -1.16 5.52 -13.10
N TYR A 107 -1.99 4.70 -13.75
CA TYR A 107 -2.14 3.29 -13.40
C TYR A 107 -0.84 2.50 -13.58
N MET A 108 -0.07 2.79 -14.63
CA MET A 108 1.25 2.20 -14.84
C MET A 108 2.23 2.57 -13.72
N ALA A 109 2.29 3.85 -13.32
CA ALA A 109 3.13 4.28 -12.20
C ALA A 109 2.70 3.60 -10.88
N ALA A 110 1.39 3.56 -10.61
CA ALA A 110 0.84 2.89 -9.43
C ALA A 110 1.16 1.38 -9.44
N LEU A 111 1.10 0.72 -10.59
CA LEU A 111 1.46 -0.69 -10.76
C LEU A 111 2.92 -0.94 -10.36
N VAL A 112 3.85 -0.09 -10.81
CA VAL A 112 5.28 -0.19 -10.44
C VAL A 112 5.46 -0.01 -8.95
N VAL A 113 4.88 1.05 -8.36
CA VAL A 113 4.98 1.34 -6.92
C VAL A 113 4.41 0.19 -6.09
N VAL A 114 3.25 -0.33 -6.46
CA VAL A 114 2.61 -1.47 -5.79
C VAL A 114 3.43 -2.74 -5.94
N SER A 115 4.03 -2.98 -7.10
CA SER A 115 4.91 -4.15 -7.33
C SER A 115 6.15 -4.12 -6.45
N VAL A 116 6.79 -2.95 -6.30
CA VAL A 116 7.95 -2.79 -5.39
C VAL A 116 7.55 -3.06 -3.94
N ASN A 117 6.43 -2.51 -3.49
CA ASN A 117 5.92 -2.76 -2.14
C ASN A 117 5.56 -4.23 -1.94
N PHE A 118 4.90 -4.85 -2.91
CA PHE A 118 4.53 -6.26 -2.89
C PHE A 118 5.76 -7.17 -2.76
N TRP A 119 6.83 -6.86 -3.51
CA TRP A 119 8.10 -7.56 -3.41
C TRP A 119 8.77 -7.38 -2.04
N ALA A 120 8.84 -6.15 -1.54
CA ALA A 120 9.45 -5.87 -0.24
C ALA A 120 8.71 -6.59 0.90
N LEU A 121 7.38 -6.60 0.87
CA LEU A 121 6.55 -7.35 1.81
C LEU A 121 6.80 -8.85 1.68
N ALA A 122 6.90 -9.39 0.46
CA ALA A 122 7.18 -10.80 0.22
C ALA A 122 8.49 -11.24 0.89
N ARG A 123 9.53 -10.41 0.79
CA ARG A 123 10.83 -10.68 1.42
C ARG A 123 10.77 -10.66 2.93
N ALA A 124 9.96 -9.80 3.52
CA ALA A 124 9.74 -9.82 4.98
C ALA A 124 8.88 -11.01 5.43
N SER A 125 7.93 -11.46 4.61
CA SER A 125 6.92 -12.45 4.99
C SER A 125 7.28 -13.91 4.67
N TRP A 126 8.03 -14.15 3.60
CA TRP A 126 8.21 -15.47 2.99
C TRP A 126 9.66 -15.90 2.84
N ASP A 127 10.63 -14.98 2.77
CA ASP A 127 12.04 -15.37 2.80
C ASP A 127 12.30 -16.19 4.08
N LEU A 128 13.07 -17.27 3.95
CA LEU A 128 13.51 -18.11 5.06
C LEU A 128 14.69 -17.45 5.78
#